data_AF-A0AA39LT99-F1
#
_entry.id   AF-A0AA39LT99-F1
#
_cell.length_a   1.000
_cell.length_b   1.000
_cell.length_c   1.000
_cell.angle_alpha   90.00
_cell.angle_beta   90.00
_cell.angle_gamma   90.00
#
_symmetry.space_group_name_H-M   'P 1'
#
loop_
_entity.id
_entity.type
_entity.pdbx_description
1 polymer ?
#
loop_
_entity_poly.entity_id
_entity_poly.type
_entity_poly.pdbx_seq_one_letter_code
_entity_poly.pdbx_strand_id
1 'polypeptide(L)'
;MKSTCVLLIPLFLLVAQVSCSIRFSYLGSHYDGTFVEEVGVSSTGECTLLAFNKKKIGYRVKVNEGKKTCALLTTFNRFTTLNDSNIRDYILTISISDQVCTVNTTKKATEFISGQCKPDEWDCELLKKMRDYCIFVGSDKPDCISSTGVSMEKVECPKGQHRVAVKKETLLPCCPEKKVLKEVLNDTAICCGPADNYQEGSGLCCPFGLILSKSSSGSIGCCPSGEEFGKREGGIDYCCPKRKKFQEVQGGKAICCPGDQVLKGYFQQRPICCRGTSYQRIGNDGECCNEGSTLRRAPNDKVICCPEKSPKPLVSEDGHVACCREDMKKLISDDNTSYICSV
;
A
#
# COMPACT_ATOMS: atom_id res chain seq x y z
N MET A 1 -12.31 84.28 25.89
CA MET A 1 -11.66 82.95 25.95
C MET A 1 -12.72 81.87 25.72
N LYS A 2 -12.52 81.10 24.65
CA LYS A 2 -13.03 79.76 24.32
C LYS A 2 -14.53 79.46 24.50
N SER A 3 -15.29 79.80 23.45
CA SER A 3 -16.56 79.16 23.11
C SER A 3 -16.27 77.73 22.63
N THR A 4 -16.78 76.74 23.34
CA THR A 4 -16.52 75.32 23.08
C THR A 4 -17.73 74.77 22.33
N CYS A 5 -17.58 74.62 21.02
CA CYS A 5 -18.58 74.02 20.15
C CYS A 5 -18.56 72.49 20.37
N VAL A 6 -19.54 71.97 21.09
CA VAL A 6 -19.73 70.53 21.30
C VAL A 6 -20.34 69.96 20.03
N LEU A 7 -19.50 69.40 19.18
CA LEU A 7 -19.89 68.65 17.98
C LEU A 7 -20.40 67.27 18.42
N LEU A 8 -21.71 67.14 18.59
CA LEU A 8 -22.43 65.87 18.67
C LEU A 8 -22.40 65.21 17.28
N ILE A 9 -21.39 64.37 17.04
CA ILE A 9 -21.38 63.46 15.90
C ILE A 9 -22.28 62.28 16.27
N PRO A 10 -23.40 62.02 15.56
CA PRO A 10 -24.14 60.80 15.77
C PRO A 10 -23.27 59.67 15.22
N LEU A 11 -22.74 58.85 16.12
CA LEU A 11 -22.15 57.55 15.84
C LEU A 11 -23.27 56.65 15.31
N PHE A 12 -23.68 56.87 14.06
CA PHE A 12 -24.49 55.94 13.29
C PHE A 12 -23.62 54.70 13.10
N LEU A 13 -23.78 53.76 14.04
CA LEU A 13 -23.43 52.36 13.90
C LEU A 13 -24.11 51.85 12.61
N LEU A 14 -23.40 52.00 11.48
CA LEU A 14 -23.55 51.14 10.31
C LEU A 14 -23.13 49.74 10.76
N VAL A 15 -23.99 49.08 11.53
CA VAL A 15 -24.06 47.63 11.53
C VAL A 15 -24.54 47.30 10.14
N ALA A 16 -23.60 47.24 9.18
CA ALA A 16 -23.81 46.50 7.97
C ALA A 16 -24.13 45.09 8.46
N GLN A 17 -25.41 44.79 8.59
CA GLN A 17 -25.89 43.44 8.79
C GLN A 17 -25.48 42.72 7.52
N VAL A 18 -24.27 42.16 7.56
CA VAL A 18 -23.80 41.13 6.63
C VAL A 18 -24.71 39.95 6.92
N SER A 19 -25.92 40.04 6.38
CA SER A 19 -26.94 39.02 6.47
C SER A 19 -26.43 37.94 5.54
N CYS A 20 -25.64 37.03 6.12
CA CYS A 20 -25.12 35.87 5.42
C CYS A 20 -26.34 35.08 4.93
N SER A 21 -26.72 35.35 3.68
CA SER A 21 -27.95 34.84 3.10
C SER A 21 -27.65 33.42 2.68
N ILE A 22 -28.05 32.46 3.52
CA ILE A 22 -27.99 31.04 3.20
C ILE A 22 -28.85 30.82 1.95
N ARG A 23 -28.24 30.30 0.89
CA ARG A 23 -28.87 30.13 -0.42
C ARG A 23 -28.87 28.68 -0.82
N PHE A 24 -29.86 28.32 -1.64
CA PHE A 24 -29.87 27.07 -2.37
C PHE A 24 -29.77 27.39 -3.85
N SER A 25 -28.94 26.65 -4.58
CA SER A 25 -28.74 26.85 -6.01
C SER A 25 -29.16 25.62 -6.78
N TYR A 26 -29.74 25.87 -7.95
CA TYR A 26 -30.14 24.84 -8.90
C TYR A 26 -28.90 24.10 -9.44
N LEU A 27 -29.00 22.77 -9.50
CA LEU A 27 -27.95 21.90 -10.05
C LEU A 27 -28.21 21.60 -11.53
N GLY A 28 -27.14 21.57 -12.32
CA GLY A 28 -27.15 21.08 -13.71
C GLY A 28 -27.26 19.55 -13.84
N SER A 29 -27.47 18.84 -12.73
CA SER A 29 -27.57 17.38 -12.64
C SER A 29 -28.64 16.97 -11.64
N HIS A 30 -28.96 15.69 -11.61
CA HIS A 30 -29.83 15.10 -10.58
C HIS A 30 -29.02 14.34 -9.53
N TYR A 31 -29.52 14.33 -8.30
CA TYR A 31 -29.11 13.37 -7.29
C TYR A 31 -29.67 11.98 -7.62
N ASP A 32 -28.82 10.98 -7.54
CA ASP A 32 -29.21 9.60 -7.30
C ASP A 32 -28.99 9.33 -5.81
N GLY A 33 -30.06 9.04 -5.07
CA GLY A 33 -30.05 8.95 -3.61
C GLY A 33 -31.45 8.82 -3.02
N THR A 34 -31.55 8.70 -1.69
CA THR A 34 -32.85 8.61 -1.00
C THR A 34 -33.31 9.98 -0.51
N PHE A 35 -34.62 10.18 -0.49
CA PHE A 35 -35.27 11.40 -0.04
C PHE A 35 -36.26 11.10 1.08
N VAL A 36 -36.51 12.08 1.95
CA VAL A 36 -37.68 12.06 2.84
C VAL A 36 -38.96 12.11 2.01
N GLU A 37 -40.07 11.65 2.59
CA GLU A 37 -41.41 11.72 2.01
C GLU A 37 -41.70 13.07 1.35
N GLU A 38 -42.38 13.01 0.19
CA GLU A 38 -42.72 14.18 -0.60
C GLU A 38 -43.84 14.98 0.05
N VAL A 39 -43.57 16.27 0.29
CA VAL A 39 -44.55 17.21 0.84
C VAL A 39 -45.01 18.15 -0.27
N GLY A 40 -46.32 18.35 -0.41
CA GLY A 40 -46.88 19.34 -1.32
C GLY A 40 -46.45 20.76 -0.92
N VAL A 41 -45.98 21.55 -1.89
CA VAL A 41 -45.56 22.94 -1.68
C VAL A 41 -46.16 23.86 -2.74
N SER A 42 -46.42 25.11 -2.37
CA SER A 42 -46.91 26.15 -3.28
C SER A 42 -45.80 26.71 -4.19
N SER A 43 -44.55 26.70 -3.71
CA SER A 43 -43.42 27.32 -4.40
C SER A 43 -42.07 26.66 -4.05
N THR A 44 -41.05 26.92 -4.87
CA THR A 44 -39.66 26.51 -4.59
C THR A 44 -39.10 27.20 -3.34
N GLY A 45 -39.56 28.42 -3.04
CA GLY A 45 -39.16 29.15 -1.83
C GLY A 45 -39.64 28.47 -0.54
N GLU A 46 -40.84 27.89 -0.56
CA GLU A 46 -41.35 27.10 0.56
C GLU A 46 -40.52 25.82 0.80
N CYS A 47 -40.14 25.12 -0.28
CA CYS A 47 -39.22 23.97 -0.18
C CYS A 47 -37.82 24.37 0.33
N THR A 48 -37.33 25.55 -0.07
CA THR A 48 -36.07 26.11 0.43
C THR A 48 -36.13 26.37 1.93
N LEU A 49 -37.21 26.99 2.41
CA LEU A 49 -37.43 27.24 3.83
C LEU A 49 -37.56 25.93 4.62
N LEU A 50 -38.24 24.93 4.04
CA LEU A 50 -38.35 23.60 4.64
C LEU A 50 -36.96 22.93 4.78
N ALA A 51 -36.15 22.93 3.72
CA ALA A 51 -34.79 22.38 3.75
C ALA A 51 -33.92 23.12 4.77
N PHE A 52 -34.02 24.45 4.83
CA PHE A 52 -33.30 25.29 5.79
C PHE A 52 -33.66 24.94 7.23
N ASN A 53 -34.95 24.94 7.56
CA ASN A 53 -35.44 24.64 8.91
C ASN A 53 -35.08 23.21 9.36
N LYS A 54 -34.98 22.28 8.41
CA LYS A 54 -34.56 20.90 8.63
C LYS A 54 -33.05 20.69 8.52
N LYS A 55 -32.26 21.76 8.35
CA LYS A 55 -30.79 21.72 8.21
C LYS A 55 -30.29 20.78 7.13
N LYS A 56 -31.01 20.68 6.01
CA LYS A 56 -30.67 19.79 4.88
C LYS A 56 -29.84 20.52 3.84
N ILE A 57 -28.82 19.82 3.32
CA ILE A 57 -27.89 20.39 2.33
C ILE A 57 -28.41 20.33 0.89
N GLY A 58 -29.50 19.61 0.64
CA GLY A 58 -30.05 19.46 -0.70
C GLY A 58 -31.50 19.02 -0.68
N TYR A 59 -32.23 19.36 -1.73
CA TYR A 59 -33.62 18.99 -1.91
C TYR A 59 -33.97 18.86 -3.40
N ARG A 60 -35.10 18.21 -3.66
CA ARG A 60 -35.70 18.01 -4.98
C ARG A 60 -37.07 18.64 -5.02
N VAL A 61 -37.36 19.35 -6.10
CA VAL A 61 -38.70 19.81 -6.45
C VAL A 61 -39.17 19.06 -7.69
N LYS A 62 -40.34 18.43 -7.61
CA LYS A 62 -41.01 17.83 -8.77
C LYS A 62 -42.22 18.68 -9.14
N VAL A 63 -42.46 18.87 -10.44
CA VAL A 63 -43.60 19.62 -10.97
C VAL A 63 -44.48 18.70 -11.80
N ASN A 64 -45.63 18.30 -11.26
CA ASN A 64 -46.58 17.41 -11.93
C ASN A 64 -47.92 18.13 -12.08
N GLU A 65 -48.36 18.38 -13.31
CA GLU A 65 -49.68 18.99 -13.59
C GLU A 65 -49.91 20.32 -12.84
N GLY A 66 -48.86 21.14 -12.72
CA GLY A 66 -48.90 22.41 -11.99
C GLY A 66 -48.82 22.29 -10.47
N LYS A 67 -48.91 21.08 -9.90
CA LYS A 67 -48.64 20.82 -8.48
C LYS A 67 -47.15 20.62 -8.26
N LYS A 68 -46.62 21.18 -7.17
CA LYS A 68 -45.21 21.03 -6.79
C LYS A 68 -45.11 20.17 -5.55
N THR A 69 -44.18 19.22 -5.55
CA THR A 69 -43.78 18.48 -4.35
C THR A 69 -42.31 18.77 -4.03
N CYS A 70 -42.00 18.69 -2.74
CA CYS A 70 -40.67 18.91 -2.17
C CYS A 70 -40.21 17.63 -1.47
N ALA A 71 -39.00 17.17 -1.79
CA ALA A 71 -38.37 16.03 -1.16
C ALA A 71 -36.98 16.41 -0.65
N LEU A 72 -36.68 16.18 0.63
CA LEU A 72 -35.39 16.55 1.22
C LEU A 72 -34.38 15.41 1.06
N LEU A 73 -33.16 15.69 0.62
CA LEU A 73 -32.14 14.67 0.41
C LEU A 73 -31.67 14.08 1.76
N THR A 74 -31.56 12.76 1.83
CA THR A 74 -31.12 12.03 3.02
C THR A 74 -29.85 11.23 2.81
N THR A 75 -29.72 10.56 1.67
CA THR A 75 -28.51 9.86 1.27
C THR A 75 -28.16 10.24 -0.16
N PHE A 76 -26.88 10.10 -0.50
CA PHE A 76 -26.34 10.46 -1.81
C PHE A 76 -25.51 9.30 -2.34
N ASN A 77 -25.81 8.87 -3.57
CA ASN A 77 -25.11 7.79 -4.25
C ASN A 77 -24.28 8.28 -5.43
N ARG A 78 -24.79 9.19 -6.27
CA ARG A 78 -24.06 9.79 -7.41
C ARG A 78 -24.84 10.96 -8.01
N PHE A 79 -24.23 11.65 -8.97
CA PHE A 79 -24.92 12.57 -9.86
C PHE A 79 -25.28 11.88 -11.19
N THR A 80 -26.46 12.19 -11.73
CA THR A 80 -26.94 11.68 -13.02
C THR A 80 -27.33 12.82 -13.96
N THR A 81 -27.44 12.51 -15.25
CA THR A 81 -27.88 13.46 -16.28
C THR A 81 -29.33 13.92 -16.04
N LEU A 82 -29.62 15.15 -16.45
CA LEU A 82 -30.97 15.70 -16.52
C LEU A 82 -31.75 14.99 -17.64
N ASN A 83 -32.65 14.09 -17.28
CA ASN A 83 -33.51 13.39 -18.24
C ASN A 83 -34.97 13.85 -18.17
N ASP A 84 -35.38 14.51 -17.08
CA ASP A 84 -36.75 14.95 -16.83
C ASP A 84 -36.77 16.44 -16.46
N SER A 85 -37.40 17.26 -17.31
CA SER A 85 -37.51 18.71 -17.11
C SER A 85 -38.42 19.08 -15.92
N ASN A 86 -39.23 18.15 -15.43
CA ASN A 86 -40.14 18.34 -14.30
C ASN A 86 -39.44 18.19 -12.95
N ILE A 87 -38.23 17.63 -12.92
CA ILE A 87 -37.44 17.44 -11.71
C ILE A 87 -36.38 18.53 -11.64
N ARG A 88 -36.22 19.14 -10.47
CA ARG A 88 -35.18 20.14 -10.22
C ARG A 88 -34.54 19.89 -8.88
N ASP A 89 -33.23 19.72 -8.89
CA ASP A 89 -32.45 19.51 -7.68
C ASP A 89 -31.71 20.78 -7.30
N TYR A 90 -31.64 21.01 -5.99
CA TYR A 90 -31.02 22.17 -5.40
C TYR A 90 -30.03 21.73 -4.32
N ILE A 91 -28.91 22.45 -4.22
CA ILE A 91 -27.88 22.25 -3.21
C ILE A 91 -27.69 23.53 -2.40
N LEU A 92 -27.36 23.38 -1.12
CA LEU A 92 -26.97 24.47 -0.23
C LEU A 92 -25.68 25.12 -0.73
N THR A 93 -25.67 26.45 -0.81
CA THR A 93 -24.54 27.23 -1.29
C THR A 93 -24.15 28.27 -0.27
N ILE A 94 -22.98 28.04 0.32
CA ILE A 94 -22.37 28.92 1.32
C ILE A 94 -21.27 29.70 0.61
N SER A 95 -21.65 30.54 -0.36
CA SER A 95 -20.69 31.42 -1.03
C SER A 95 -20.47 32.66 -0.19
N ILE A 96 -19.21 32.94 0.14
CA ILE A 96 -18.78 34.12 0.91
C ILE A 96 -18.71 35.37 0.00
N SER A 97 -18.75 35.22 -1.33
CA SER A 97 -18.66 36.38 -2.22
C SER A 97 -20.04 37.01 -2.50
N ASP A 98 -20.17 38.27 -2.12
CA ASP A 98 -21.37 39.11 -2.27
C ASP A 98 -21.77 39.39 -3.74
N GLN A 99 -20.95 38.99 -4.72
CA GLN A 99 -21.16 39.27 -6.14
C GLN A 99 -22.10 38.29 -6.88
N VAL A 100 -22.65 37.28 -6.22
CA VAL A 100 -23.37 36.18 -6.90
C VAL A 100 -24.90 36.29 -6.79
N CYS A 101 -25.47 37.43 -7.17
CA CYS A 101 -26.93 37.66 -7.15
C CYS A 101 -27.63 37.55 -8.53
N THR A 102 -26.97 36.99 -9.55
CA THR A 102 -27.61 36.77 -10.85
C THR A 102 -28.46 35.49 -10.84
N VAL A 103 -29.78 35.65 -11.03
CA VAL A 103 -30.82 34.66 -10.70
C VAL A 103 -30.90 33.45 -11.65
N ASN A 104 -30.15 33.43 -12.76
CA ASN A 104 -30.36 32.44 -13.84
C ASN A 104 -29.12 31.67 -14.31
N THR A 105 -27.97 31.77 -13.64
CA THR A 105 -26.79 31.00 -14.04
C THR A 105 -26.80 29.64 -13.36
N THR A 106 -26.99 28.58 -14.16
CA THR A 106 -26.67 27.21 -13.76
C THR A 106 -25.19 27.16 -13.39
N LYS A 107 -24.90 26.65 -12.20
CA LYS A 107 -23.54 26.54 -11.68
C LYS A 107 -23.14 25.09 -11.58
N LYS A 108 -21.85 24.83 -11.76
CA LYS A 108 -21.31 23.47 -11.70
C LYS A 108 -21.29 22.96 -10.28
N ALA A 109 -21.65 21.69 -10.05
CA ALA A 109 -21.60 21.07 -8.73
C ALA A 109 -20.25 21.26 -8.01
N THR A 110 -19.14 21.22 -8.76
CA THR A 110 -17.77 21.39 -8.24
C THR A 110 -17.53 22.75 -7.57
N GLU A 111 -18.23 23.81 -7.99
CA GLU A 111 -18.07 25.15 -7.41
C GLU A 111 -18.60 25.20 -5.97
N PHE A 112 -19.72 24.51 -5.71
CA PHE A 112 -20.42 24.57 -4.43
C PHE A 112 -19.77 23.74 -3.34
N ILE A 113 -19.16 22.63 -3.76
CA ILE A 113 -18.69 21.62 -2.81
C ILE A 113 -17.32 21.99 -2.20
N SER A 114 -16.68 23.06 -2.68
CA SER A 114 -15.40 23.57 -2.18
C SER A 114 -15.48 24.30 -0.82
N GLY A 115 -16.68 24.69 -0.35
CA GLY A 115 -16.87 25.48 0.87
C GLY A 115 -16.63 24.73 2.20
N GLN A 116 -16.30 25.46 3.27
CA GLN A 116 -16.26 24.90 4.62
C GLN A 116 -17.70 24.70 5.15
N CYS A 117 -18.01 23.52 5.65
CA CYS A 117 -19.28 23.21 6.29
C CYS A 117 -19.08 23.18 7.81
N LYS A 118 -19.93 23.87 8.56
CA LYS A 118 -19.90 23.85 10.02
C LYS A 118 -20.64 22.61 10.54
N PRO A 119 -19.96 21.68 11.25
CA PRO A 119 -20.52 20.38 11.63
C PRO A 119 -21.88 20.42 12.35
N ASP A 120 -22.12 21.46 13.16
CA ASP A 120 -23.31 21.55 14.01
C ASP A 120 -24.52 22.26 13.34
N GLU A 121 -24.30 22.89 12.18
CA GLU A 121 -25.32 23.69 11.50
C GLU A 121 -26.02 22.92 10.37
N TRP A 122 -25.34 21.97 9.71
CA TRP A 122 -25.82 21.29 8.50
C TRP A 122 -25.36 19.83 8.40
N ASP A 123 -25.91 19.08 7.46
CA ASP A 123 -25.50 17.70 7.12
C ASP A 123 -24.14 17.67 6.39
N CYS A 124 -23.08 18.05 7.10
CA CYS A 124 -21.73 18.19 6.54
C CYS A 124 -21.12 16.86 6.09
N GLU A 125 -21.53 15.74 6.70
CA GLU A 125 -21.12 14.40 6.27
C GLU A 125 -21.63 14.11 4.86
N LEU A 126 -22.89 14.44 4.55
CA LEU A 126 -23.43 14.26 3.22
C LEU A 126 -22.75 15.18 2.18
N LEU A 127 -22.40 16.41 2.56
CA LEU A 127 -21.71 17.34 1.66
C LEU A 127 -20.28 16.88 1.38
N LYS A 128 -19.60 16.34 2.40
CA LYS A 128 -18.30 15.71 2.27
C LYS A 128 -18.37 14.50 1.34
N LYS A 129 -19.40 13.65 1.45
CA LYS A 129 -19.62 12.54 0.51
C LYS A 129 -19.77 13.00 -0.94
N MET A 130 -20.51 14.08 -1.19
CA MET A 130 -20.62 14.67 -2.53
C MET A 130 -19.28 15.21 -3.04
N ARG A 131 -18.47 15.83 -2.16
CA ARG A 131 -17.12 16.31 -2.49
C ARG A 131 -16.23 15.18 -2.95
N ASP A 132 -16.22 14.15 -2.12
CA ASP A 132 -15.43 12.96 -2.26
C ASP A 132 -15.80 12.23 -3.57
N TYR A 133 -17.08 12.23 -3.94
CA TYR A 133 -17.54 11.74 -5.25
C TYR A 133 -17.06 12.62 -6.42
N CYS A 134 -17.17 13.94 -6.31
CA CYS A 134 -16.70 14.85 -7.36
C CYS A 134 -15.18 14.77 -7.59
N ILE A 135 -14.39 14.63 -6.53
CA ILE A 135 -12.94 14.41 -6.61
C ILE A 135 -12.65 13.10 -7.35
N PHE A 136 -13.41 12.04 -7.05
CA PHE A 136 -13.30 10.75 -7.73
C PHE A 136 -13.60 10.82 -9.21
N VAL A 137 -14.74 11.43 -9.58
CA VAL A 137 -15.15 11.55 -10.98
C VAL A 137 -14.21 12.46 -11.77
N GLY A 138 -13.59 13.43 -11.10
CA GLY A 138 -12.68 14.40 -11.70
C GLY A 138 -13.35 15.78 -11.80
N SER A 139 -12.62 16.81 -11.36
CA SER A 139 -13.10 18.20 -11.31
C SER A 139 -13.35 18.84 -12.68
N ASP A 140 -12.85 18.22 -13.74
CA ASP A 140 -13.06 18.61 -15.14
C ASP A 140 -14.38 18.09 -15.73
N LYS A 141 -15.01 17.09 -15.10
CA LYS A 141 -16.33 16.63 -15.53
C LYS A 141 -17.38 17.62 -15.05
N PRO A 142 -18.19 18.21 -15.95
CA PRO A 142 -19.29 19.08 -15.53
C PRO A 142 -20.25 18.30 -14.63
N ASP A 143 -20.65 18.93 -13.54
CA ASP A 143 -21.61 18.40 -12.56
C ASP A 143 -21.24 17.02 -11.95
N CYS A 144 -19.97 16.63 -12.05
CA CYS A 144 -19.43 15.38 -11.51
C CYS A 144 -20.18 14.13 -11.97
N ILE A 145 -20.72 14.11 -13.19
CA ILE A 145 -21.43 12.93 -13.72
C ILE A 145 -20.41 11.89 -14.19
N SER A 146 -20.50 10.67 -13.66
CA SER A 146 -19.63 9.55 -14.05
C SER A 146 -20.06 8.97 -15.39
N SER A 147 -19.14 8.88 -16.36
CA SER A 147 -19.38 8.22 -17.66
C SER A 147 -19.58 6.71 -17.54
N THR A 148 -19.02 6.10 -16.49
CA THR A 148 -19.07 4.66 -16.22
C THR A 148 -20.17 4.28 -15.23
N GLY A 149 -20.97 5.25 -14.78
CA GLY A 149 -22.09 5.03 -13.86
C GLY A 149 -21.66 4.56 -12.47
N VAL A 150 -20.43 4.83 -12.04
CA VAL A 150 -19.93 4.40 -10.73
C VAL A 150 -20.71 5.07 -9.60
N SER A 151 -21.12 4.30 -8.59
CA SER A 151 -21.81 4.77 -7.38
C SER A 151 -20.84 4.97 -6.22
N MET A 152 -21.27 5.74 -5.21
CA MET A 152 -20.51 6.03 -3.98
C MET A 152 -20.05 4.78 -3.22
N GLU A 153 -20.77 3.67 -3.29
CA GLU A 153 -20.39 2.41 -2.65
C GLU A 153 -19.01 1.91 -3.10
N LYS A 154 -18.65 2.18 -4.36
CA LYS A 154 -17.32 1.83 -4.90
C LYS A 154 -16.24 2.84 -4.57
N VAL A 155 -16.62 4.00 -4.05
CA VAL A 155 -15.71 5.10 -3.73
C VAL A 155 -15.38 5.11 -2.24
N GLU A 156 -16.28 4.66 -1.37
CA GLU A 156 -16.03 4.59 0.08
C GLU A 156 -14.94 3.57 0.43
N CYS A 157 -13.96 4.02 1.21
CA CYS A 157 -12.93 3.12 1.71
C CYS A 157 -13.47 2.28 2.88
N PRO A 158 -13.01 1.02 3.02
CA PRO A 158 -13.27 0.24 4.22
C PRO A 158 -12.84 0.97 5.50
N LYS A 159 -13.50 0.66 6.62
CA LYS A 159 -13.18 1.24 7.94
C LYS A 159 -11.69 1.04 8.27
N GLY A 160 -11.01 2.09 8.72
CA GLY A 160 -9.57 2.10 9.02
C GLY A 160 -8.68 2.34 7.79
N GLN A 161 -9.27 2.71 6.66
CA GLN A 161 -8.56 3.14 5.47
C GLN A 161 -8.96 4.58 5.10
N HIS A 162 -8.09 5.26 4.38
CA HIS A 162 -8.31 6.60 3.86
C HIS A 162 -8.08 6.62 2.36
N ARG A 163 -8.75 7.55 1.69
CA ARG A 163 -8.56 7.77 0.25
C ARG A 163 -7.23 8.47 0.01
N VAL A 164 -6.58 8.05 -1.07
CA VAL A 164 -5.36 8.67 -1.58
C VAL A 164 -5.64 9.19 -2.99
N ALA A 165 -5.29 10.45 -3.23
CA ALA A 165 -5.52 11.08 -4.52
C ALA A 165 -4.58 10.46 -5.57
N VAL A 166 -5.16 9.91 -6.64
CA VAL A 166 -4.43 9.45 -7.82
C VAL A 166 -4.69 10.41 -8.97
N LYS A 167 -3.74 10.47 -9.91
CA LYS A 167 -3.99 11.16 -11.19
C LYS A 167 -5.23 10.51 -11.86
N LYS A 168 -6.06 11.37 -12.44
CA LYS A 168 -7.47 11.15 -12.87
C LYS A 168 -7.85 9.77 -13.42
N GLU A 169 -9.13 9.43 -13.19
CA GLU A 169 -9.92 8.35 -13.84
C GLU A 169 -9.48 6.90 -13.57
N THR A 170 -8.49 6.65 -12.71
CA THR A 170 -8.23 5.30 -12.18
C THR A 170 -8.96 5.13 -10.84
N LEU A 171 -9.49 3.92 -10.57
CA LEU A 171 -10.13 3.54 -9.31
C LEU A 171 -9.35 4.15 -8.14
N LEU A 172 -10.03 4.92 -7.28
CA LEU A 172 -9.36 5.54 -6.13
C LEU A 172 -8.88 4.41 -5.19
N PRO A 173 -7.56 4.22 -5.06
CA PRO A 173 -7.04 3.29 -4.09
C PRO A 173 -7.38 3.78 -2.68
N CYS A 174 -7.65 2.84 -1.79
CA CYS A 174 -7.73 3.08 -0.37
C CYS A 174 -6.45 2.58 0.27
N CYS A 175 -5.85 3.40 1.14
CA CYS A 175 -4.69 3.00 1.93
C CYS A 175 -5.08 2.85 3.40
N PRO A 176 -4.53 1.84 4.12
CA PRO A 176 -4.63 1.80 5.57
C PRO A 176 -4.19 3.11 6.20
N GLU A 177 -4.78 3.47 7.34
CA GLU A 177 -4.33 4.63 8.12
C GLU A 177 -2.80 4.63 8.32
N LYS A 178 -2.19 5.81 8.24
CA LYS A 178 -0.73 6.04 8.36
C LYS A 178 0.13 5.45 7.25
N LYS A 179 -0.43 4.82 6.22
CA LYS A 179 0.29 4.45 5.00
C LYS A 179 0.15 5.52 3.93
N VAL A 180 1.10 5.55 3.00
CA VAL A 180 1.14 6.47 1.85
C VAL A 180 1.11 5.65 0.58
N LEU A 181 0.31 6.08 -0.39
CA LEU A 181 0.30 5.48 -1.72
C LEU A 181 1.66 5.64 -2.40
N LYS A 182 2.21 4.56 -2.92
CA LYS A 182 3.44 4.56 -3.71
C LYS A 182 3.16 4.36 -5.20
N GLU A 183 2.33 3.38 -5.54
CA GLU A 183 1.87 3.15 -6.93
C GLU A 183 0.47 2.52 -6.95
N VAL A 184 -0.13 2.46 -8.13
CA VAL A 184 -1.28 1.60 -8.43
C VAL A 184 -0.82 0.57 -9.46
N LEU A 185 -0.83 -0.71 -9.08
CA LEU A 185 -0.40 -1.81 -9.93
C LEU A 185 -1.58 -2.76 -10.16
N ASN A 186 -2.01 -2.91 -11.41
CA ASN A 186 -3.19 -3.74 -11.78
C ASN A 186 -4.44 -3.39 -10.95
N ASP A 187 -4.82 -2.11 -10.94
CA ASP A 187 -5.93 -1.56 -10.14
C ASP A 187 -5.83 -1.75 -8.62
N THR A 188 -4.66 -2.20 -8.14
CA THR A 188 -4.39 -2.43 -6.71
C THR A 188 -3.50 -1.33 -6.16
N ALA A 189 -3.95 -0.72 -5.07
CA ALA A 189 -3.19 0.25 -4.29
C ALA A 189 -1.95 -0.39 -3.65
N ILE A 190 -0.75 0.13 -3.94
CA ILE A 190 0.45 -0.23 -3.19
C ILE A 190 0.70 0.87 -2.16
N CYS A 191 0.35 0.57 -0.91
CA CYS A 191 0.45 1.50 0.20
C CYS A 191 1.57 1.06 1.16
N CYS A 192 2.57 1.91 1.33
CA CYS A 192 3.72 1.65 2.21
C CYS A 192 3.73 2.59 3.42
N GLY A 193 4.41 2.19 4.49
CA GLY A 193 4.74 3.10 5.57
C GLY A 193 5.57 4.30 5.06
N PRO A 194 5.53 5.47 5.73
CA PRO A 194 6.27 6.66 5.29
C PRO A 194 7.78 6.43 5.19
N ALA A 195 8.32 5.57 6.06
CA ALA A 195 9.75 5.22 6.14
C ALA A 195 10.10 3.89 5.47
N ASP A 196 9.12 3.22 4.83
CA ASP A 196 9.37 1.97 4.12
C ASP A 196 10.14 2.24 2.83
N ASN A 197 11.07 1.34 2.51
CA ASN A 197 11.75 1.32 1.22
C ASN A 197 10.82 0.72 0.17
N TYR A 198 10.82 1.31 -1.01
CA TYR A 198 9.91 0.95 -2.09
C TYR A 198 10.60 1.16 -3.44
N GLN A 199 10.33 0.27 -4.39
CA GLN A 199 10.80 0.38 -5.78
C GLN A 199 9.62 0.29 -6.74
N GLU A 200 9.58 1.22 -7.69
CA GLU A 200 8.53 1.30 -8.71
C GLU A 200 8.40 0.00 -9.52
N GLY A 201 7.16 -0.46 -9.75
CA GLY A 201 6.85 -1.69 -10.47
C GLY A 201 7.05 -2.98 -9.70
N SER A 202 7.56 -2.93 -8.46
CA SER A 202 7.75 -4.14 -7.64
C SER A 202 6.48 -4.61 -6.93
N GLY A 203 5.55 -3.70 -6.66
CA GLY A 203 4.40 -3.96 -5.79
C GLY A 203 4.75 -4.30 -4.34
N LEU A 204 6.00 -4.06 -3.90
CA LEU A 204 6.49 -4.51 -2.59
C LEU A 204 7.00 -3.32 -1.74
N CYS A 205 6.57 -3.27 -0.49
CA CYS A 205 7.09 -2.35 0.53
C CYS A 205 8.02 -3.10 1.48
N CYS A 206 9.24 -2.61 1.67
CA CYS A 206 10.16 -3.13 2.67
C CYS A 206 10.18 -2.25 3.92
N PRO A 207 10.03 -2.85 5.11
CA PRO A 207 10.05 -2.08 6.35
C PRO A 207 11.41 -1.40 6.53
N PHE A 208 11.43 -0.37 7.37
CA PHE A 208 12.64 0.40 7.68
C PHE A 208 13.83 -0.51 8.02
N GLY A 209 14.99 -0.22 7.39
CA GLY A 209 16.22 -1.00 7.54
C GLY A 209 16.37 -2.18 6.57
N LEU A 210 15.30 -2.57 5.85
CA LEU A 210 15.37 -3.57 4.79
C LEU A 210 15.27 -2.92 3.41
N ILE A 211 15.98 -3.46 2.44
CA ILE A 211 15.96 -3.04 1.03
C ILE A 211 15.33 -4.13 0.16
N LEU A 212 14.78 -3.74 -0.99
CA LEU A 212 14.38 -4.71 -1.99
C LEU A 212 15.61 -5.44 -2.50
N SER A 213 15.52 -6.76 -2.54
CA SER A 213 16.58 -7.65 -2.96
C SER A 213 16.04 -8.71 -3.89
N LYS A 214 16.75 -8.95 -4.99
CA LYS A 214 16.34 -9.87 -6.04
C LYS A 214 17.13 -11.16 -5.92
N SER A 215 16.42 -12.28 -5.89
CA SER A 215 17.00 -13.63 -5.97
C SER A 215 17.55 -13.92 -7.36
N SER A 216 18.36 -14.97 -7.49
CA SER A 216 18.88 -15.44 -8.78
C SER A 216 17.78 -15.93 -9.74
N SER A 217 16.63 -16.37 -9.24
CA SER A 217 15.46 -16.75 -10.05
C SER A 217 14.60 -15.56 -10.48
N GLY A 218 14.92 -14.36 -10.00
CA GLY A 218 14.22 -13.13 -10.32
C GLY A 218 13.10 -12.74 -9.36
N SER A 219 12.76 -13.59 -8.38
CA SER A 219 11.85 -13.23 -7.29
C SER A 219 12.43 -12.11 -6.43
N ILE A 220 11.59 -11.23 -5.89
CA ILE A 220 11.99 -10.05 -5.11
C ILE A 220 11.43 -10.18 -3.68
N GLY A 221 12.23 -9.84 -2.68
CA GLY A 221 11.83 -9.74 -1.28
C GLY A 221 12.60 -8.65 -0.54
N CYS A 222 12.40 -8.56 0.77
CA CYS A 222 13.02 -7.56 1.64
C CYS A 222 14.17 -8.16 2.44
N CYS A 223 15.37 -7.64 2.25
CA CYS A 223 16.57 -8.12 2.94
C CYS A 223 17.39 -6.98 3.55
N PRO A 224 18.21 -7.27 4.57
CA PRO A 224 19.22 -6.33 5.03
C PRO A 224 20.15 -5.90 3.89
N SER A 225 20.72 -4.70 4.01
CA SER A 225 21.71 -4.23 3.04
C SER A 225 22.90 -5.20 2.97
N GLY A 226 23.23 -5.63 1.75
CA GLY A 226 24.30 -6.61 1.51
C GLY A 226 23.86 -8.07 1.44
N GLU A 227 22.57 -8.36 1.55
CA GLU A 227 22.00 -9.70 1.42
C GLU A 227 21.10 -9.85 0.18
N GLU A 228 20.98 -11.08 -0.31
CA GLU A 228 20.18 -11.52 -1.45
C GLU A 228 18.95 -12.28 -0.98
N PHE A 229 17.79 -11.99 -1.58
CA PHE A 229 16.55 -12.70 -1.29
C PHE A 229 16.67 -14.17 -1.72
N GLY A 230 16.31 -15.08 -0.81
CA GLY A 230 16.28 -16.52 -1.05
C GLY A 230 14.87 -17.04 -1.28
N LYS A 231 14.02 -16.93 -0.26
CA LYS A 231 12.64 -17.46 -0.27
C LYS A 231 11.76 -16.69 0.71
N ARG A 232 10.46 -16.63 0.42
CA ARG A 232 9.43 -16.20 1.38
C ARG A 232 8.66 -17.40 1.90
N GLU A 233 8.53 -17.51 3.22
CA GLU A 233 7.74 -18.57 3.86
C GLU A 233 7.07 -18.02 5.12
N GLY A 234 5.74 -18.19 5.24
CA GLY A 234 4.98 -17.65 6.38
C GLY A 234 5.00 -16.13 6.50
N GLY A 235 5.18 -15.41 5.38
CA GLY A 235 5.30 -13.94 5.38
C GLY A 235 6.68 -13.42 5.81
N ILE A 236 7.65 -14.30 6.07
CA ILE A 236 9.03 -13.94 6.42
C ILE A 236 9.90 -14.10 5.16
N ASP A 237 10.72 -13.09 4.88
CA ASP A 237 11.72 -13.11 3.82
C ASP A 237 13.05 -13.65 4.36
N TYR A 238 13.48 -14.79 3.82
CA TYR A 238 14.74 -15.43 4.15
C TYR A 238 15.81 -14.96 3.18
N CYS A 239 16.87 -14.39 3.74
CA CYS A 239 17.94 -13.74 3.01
C CYS A 239 19.26 -14.49 3.20
N CYS A 240 20.13 -14.39 2.21
CA CYS A 240 21.47 -14.95 2.24
C CYS A 240 22.51 -13.87 2.00
N PRO A 241 23.68 -13.93 2.64
CA PRO A 241 24.79 -13.05 2.29
C PRO A 241 25.13 -13.13 0.80
N LYS A 242 25.57 -12.01 0.21
CA LYS A 242 26.07 -11.98 -1.18
C LYS A 242 27.01 -13.15 -1.49
N ARG A 243 26.89 -13.71 -2.69
CA ARG A 243 27.63 -14.90 -3.19
C ARG A 243 27.27 -16.23 -2.52
N LYS A 244 26.28 -16.25 -1.61
CA LYS A 244 25.68 -17.49 -1.12
C LYS A 244 24.29 -17.69 -1.71
N LYS A 245 23.92 -18.94 -1.97
CA LYS A 245 22.62 -19.36 -2.44
C LYS A 245 21.82 -19.98 -1.31
N PHE A 246 20.56 -19.56 -1.20
CA PHE A 246 19.57 -20.19 -0.35
C PHE A 246 19.42 -21.67 -0.68
N GLN A 247 19.31 -22.51 0.34
CA GLN A 247 19.12 -23.96 0.22
C GLN A 247 17.77 -24.35 0.83
N GLU A 248 17.59 -24.09 2.12
CA GLU A 248 16.35 -24.36 2.85
C GLU A 248 16.20 -23.49 4.09
N VAL A 249 15.06 -23.61 4.79
CA VAL A 249 14.84 -23.03 6.11
C VAL A 249 14.91 -24.14 7.15
N GLN A 250 15.73 -23.97 8.18
CA GLN A 250 15.76 -24.89 9.33
C GLN A 250 15.74 -24.10 10.64
N GLY A 251 14.82 -24.45 11.53
CA GLY A 251 14.67 -23.77 12.82
C GLY A 251 14.38 -22.27 12.69
N GLY A 252 13.63 -21.87 11.64
CA GLY A 252 13.32 -20.46 11.37
C GLY A 252 14.51 -19.63 10.87
N LYS A 253 15.59 -20.26 10.40
CA LYS A 253 16.75 -19.58 9.82
C LYS A 253 17.02 -20.05 8.40
N ALA A 254 17.47 -19.12 7.55
CA ALA A 254 17.92 -19.43 6.21
C ALA A 254 19.23 -20.21 6.25
N ILE A 255 19.31 -21.27 5.46
CA ILE A 255 20.54 -22.03 5.26
C ILE A 255 21.10 -21.67 3.89
N CYS A 256 22.29 -21.08 3.90
CA CYS A 256 22.92 -20.49 2.72
C CYS A 256 24.27 -21.14 2.46
N CYS A 257 24.44 -21.72 1.27
CA CYS A 257 25.71 -22.30 0.83
C CYS A 257 26.43 -21.36 -0.16
N PRO A 258 27.77 -21.39 -0.25
CA PRO A 258 28.49 -20.74 -1.36
C PRO A 258 27.89 -21.11 -2.71
N GLY A 259 27.93 -20.20 -3.69
CA GLY A 259 27.15 -20.33 -4.93
C GLY A 259 27.41 -21.58 -5.79
N ASP A 260 28.55 -22.24 -5.64
CA ASP A 260 28.92 -23.50 -6.29
C ASP A 260 28.70 -24.74 -5.41
N GLN A 261 28.15 -24.57 -4.21
CA GLN A 261 27.90 -25.63 -3.23
C GLN A 261 26.41 -25.85 -2.97
N VAL A 262 26.06 -27.07 -2.61
CA VAL A 262 24.71 -27.48 -2.21
C VAL A 262 24.73 -28.01 -0.78
N LEU A 263 23.65 -27.78 -0.04
CA LEU A 263 23.48 -28.37 1.29
C LEU A 263 23.39 -29.89 1.16
N LYS A 264 24.20 -30.60 1.95
CA LYS A 264 24.18 -32.08 1.99
C LYS A 264 23.77 -32.66 3.34
N GLY A 265 23.68 -31.83 4.37
CA GLY A 265 23.22 -32.23 5.68
C GLY A 265 23.73 -31.31 6.77
N TYR A 266 23.70 -31.83 7.99
CA TYR A 266 24.06 -31.10 9.19
C TYR A 266 25.03 -31.89 10.03
N PHE A 267 26.06 -31.20 10.53
CA PHE A 267 27.01 -31.77 11.46
C PHE A 267 27.12 -30.86 12.68
N GLN A 268 26.81 -31.40 13.87
CA GLN A 268 26.75 -30.63 15.12
C GLN A 268 25.90 -29.34 14.98
N GLN A 269 24.72 -29.46 14.33
CA GLN A 269 23.80 -28.35 14.03
C GLN A 269 24.35 -27.27 13.07
N ARG A 270 25.49 -27.52 12.41
CA ARG A 270 26.04 -26.64 11.38
C ARG A 270 25.74 -27.22 9.99
N PRO A 271 25.29 -26.40 9.03
CA PRO A 271 25.04 -26.86 7.67
C PRO A 271 26.35 -27.23 6.98
N ILE A 272 26.36 -28.36 6.27
CA ILE A 272 27.48 -28.79 5.44
C ILE A 272 27.15 -28.56 3.97
N CYS A 273 27.92 -27.68 3.35
CA CYS A 273 27.80 -27.29 1.95
C CYS A 273 28.92 -27.93 1.13
N CYS A 274 28.57 -28.62 0.06
CA CYS A 274 29.51 -29.38 -0.76
C CYS A 274 29.42 -29.00 -2.24
N ARG A 275 30.55 -28.89 -2.93
CA ARG A 275 30.63 -28.56 -4.36
C ARG A 275 30.37 -29.80 -5.21
N GLY A 276 29.12 -30.11 -5.53
CA GLY A 276 28.75 -31.22 -6.44
C GLY A 276 29.11 -32.63 -5.96
N THR A 277 29.62 -32.77 -4.74
CA THR A 277 30.14 -34.01 -4.16
C THR A 277 29.14 -34.72 -3.25
N SER A 278 29.39 -35.97 -2.90
CA SER A 278 28.66 -36.65 -1.82
C SER A 278 29.24 -36.20 -0.46
N TYR A 279 28.36 -35.81 0.46
CA TYR A 279 28.73 -35.73 1.87
C TYR A 279 28.74 -37.14 2.42
N GLN A 280 29.83 -37.51 3.06
CA GLN A 280 30.00 -38.82 3.66
C GLN A 280 30.25 -38.65 5.16
N ARG A 281 29.86 -39.67 5.93
CA ARG A 281 29.94 -39.65 7.39
C ARG A 281 30.47 -40.98 7.92
N ILE A 282 31.42 -40.91 8.86
CA ILE A 282 31.89 -42.06 9.64
C ILE A 282 31.74 -41.72 11.12
N GLY A 283 30.78 -42.35 11.80
CA GLY A 283 30.52 -42.11 13.21
C GLY A 283 30.08 -40.66 13.46
N ASN A 284 30.88 -39.92 14.24
CA ASN A 284 30.66 -38.51 14.54
C ASN A 284 31.52 -37.57 13.71
N ASP A 285 32.07 -38.00 12.58
CA ASP A 285 32.84 -37.14 11.68
C ASP A 285 32.25 -37.20 10.27
N GLY A 286 32.32 -36.10 9.53
CA GLY A 286 31.85 -36.06 8.14
C GLY A 286 32.49 -34.94 7.34
N GLU A 287 32.67 -35.20 6.04
CA GLU A 287 33.38 -34.32 5.11
C GLU A 287 32.78 -34.43 3.70
N CYS A 288 32.96 -33.39 2.89
CA CYS A 288 32.61 -33.39 1.48
C CYS A 288 33.73 -34.10 0.70
N CYS A 289 33.44 -35.26 0.10
CA CYS A 289 34.43 -36.01 -0.68
C CYS A 289 34.24 -35.82 -2.18
N ASN A 290 35.33 -35.50 -2.88
CA ASN A 290 35.35 -35.48 -4.35
C ASN A 290 34.76 -36.75 -4.95
N GLU A 291 34.19 -36.64 -6.16
CA GLU A 291 33.69 -37.80 -6.89
C GLU A 291 34.78 -38.88 -7.02
N GLY A 292 34.41 -40.15 -6.80
CA GLY A 292 35.37 -41.26 -6.74
C GLY A 292 36.24 -41.30 -5.48
N SER A 293 35.92 -40.52 -4.44
CA SER A 293 36.55 -40.60 -3.13
C SER A 293 35.57 -41.05 -2.05
N THR A 294 36.06 -41.85 -1.11
CA THR A 294 35.30 -42.33 0.05
C THR A 294 35.90 -41.74 1.33
N LEU A 295 35.06 -41.27 2.25
CA LEU A 295 35.54 -40.86 3.57
C LEU A 295 36.09 -42.09 4.29
N ARG A 296 37.28 -41.98 4.88
CA ARG A 296 37.93 -43.04 5.64
C ARG A 296 38.48 -42.49 6.95
N ARG A 297 38.59 -43.35 7.96
CA ARG A 297 39.20 -43.01 9.26
C ARG A 297 40.62 -43.55 9.27
N ALA A 298 41.57 -42.65 9.50
CA ALA A 298 42.98 -42.98 9.64
C ALA A 298 43.26 -43.60 11.05
N PRO A 299 44.39 -44.30 11.23
CA PRO A 299 44.79 -44.87 12.53
C PRO A 299 44.85 -43.87 13.72
N ASN A 300 44.97 -42.57 13.47
CA ASN A 300 44.95 -41.51 14.49
C ASN A 300 43.57 -40.86 14.66
N ASP A 301 42.50 -41.56 14.28
CA ASP A 301 41.10 -41.13 14.31
C ASP A 301 40.72 -39.93 13.43
N LYS A 302 41.65 -39.29 12.71
CA LYS A 302 41.32 -38.27 11.72
C LYS A 302 40.58 -38.90 10.55
N VAL A 303 39.57 -38.19 10.02
CA VAL A 303 38.90 -38.59 8.77
C VAL A 303 39.51 -37.87 7.57
N ILE A 304 39.55 -38.54 6.43
CA ILE A 304 40.02 -38.00 5.15
C ILE A 304 39.27 -38.66 3.99
N CYS A 305 39.04 -37.93 2.90
CA CYS A 305 38.50 -38.49 1.67
C CYS A 305 39.61 -39.15 0.84
N CYS A 306 39.58 -40.48 0.73
CA CYS A 306 40.53 -41.24 -0.07
C CYS A 306 39.93 -41.63 -1.42
N PRO A 307 40.64 -41.37 -2.54
CA PRO A 307 40.17 -41.79 -3.86
C PRO A 307 40.21 -43.32 -3.98
N GLU A 308 39.37 -43.89 -4.84
CA GLU A 308 39.29 -45.35 -5.04
C GLU A 308 40.63 -46.00 -5.41
N LYS A 309 41.52 -45.27 -6.10
CA LYS A 309 42.87 -45.75 -6.48
C LYS A 309 43.86 -45.82 -5.32
N SER A 310 43.60 -45.09 -4.22
CA SER A 310 44.42 -45.10 -3.02
C SER A 310 43.53 -45.07 -1.77
N PRO A 311 42.78 -46.16 -1.52
CA PRO A 311 41.69 -46.15 -0.54
C PRO A 311 42.15 -46.21 0.93
N LYS A 312 43.44 -46.43 1.18
CA LYS A 312 43.97 -46.72 2.52
C LYS A 312 44.56 -45.47 3.16
N PRO A 313 43.91 -44.88 4.19
CA PRO A 313 44.51 -43.78 4.93
C PRO A 313 45.67 -44.30 5.79
N LEU A 314 46.84 -43.69 5.63
CA LEU A 314 48.02 -43.92 6.47
C LEU A 314 48.36 -42.65 7.24
N VAL A 315 49.06 -42.83 8.35
CA VAL A 315 49.51 -41.76 9.25
C VAL A 315 51.03 -41.81 9.32
N SER A 316 51.69 -40.68 9.11
CA SER A 316 53.13 -40.53 9.33
C SER A 316 53.46 -40.30 10.81
N GLU A 317 54.73 -40.39 11.18
CA GLU A 317 55.18 -40.24 12.57
C GLU A 317 54.85 -38.87 13.18
N ASP A 318 54.78 -37.82 12.37
CA ASP A 318 54.38 -36.46 12.76
C ASP A 318 52.85 -36.24 12.79
N GLY A 319 52.05 -37.29 12.50
CA GLY A 319 50.60 -37.26 12.57
C GLY A 319 49.90 -36.69 11.32
N HIS A 320 50.63 -36.47 10.22
CA HIS A 320 50.05 -36.18 8.92
C HIS A 320 49.29 -37.40 8.37
N VAL A 321 48.24 -37.16 7.59
CA VAL A 321 47.37 -38.22 7.05
C VAL A 321 47.29 -38.10 5.55
N ALA A 322 47.54 -39.20 4.86
CA ALA A 322 47.43 -39.28 3.41
C ALA A 322 46.84 -40.62 2.96
N CYS A 323 46.32 -40.64 1.74
CA CYS A 323 45.66 -41.80 1.15
C CYS A 323 46.62 -42.54 0.23
N CYS A 324 46.93 -43.79 0.57
CA CYS A 324 47.89 -44.66 -0.13
C CYS A 324 47.18 -45.85 -0.79
N ARG A 325 47.89 -46.51 -1.72
CA ARG A 325 47.42 -47.79 -2.28
C ARG A 325 47.37 -48.85 -1.17
N GLU A 326 46.56 -49.89 -1.38
CA GLU A 326 46.33 -50.95 -0.39
C GLU A 326 47.62 -51.68 0.03
N ASP A 327 48.56 -51.85 -0.90
CA ASP A 327 49.85 -52.52 -0.72
C ASP A 327 50.86 -51.70 0.09
N MET A 328 50.63 -50.40 0.26
CA MET A 328 51.51 -49.51 1.04
C MET A 328 51.28 -49.69 2.54
N LYS A 329 52.35 -49.64 3.33
CA LYS A 329 52.30 -49.87 4.79
C LYS A 329 52.63 -48.64 5.61
N LYS A 330 53.42 -47.70 5.07
CA LYS A 330 53.87 -46.53 5.81
C LYS A 330 53.72 -45.25 4.99
N LEU A 331 53.52 -44.15 5.69
CA LEU A 331 53.63 -42.80 5.16
C LEU A 331 54.90 -42.17 5.73
N ILE A 332 55.85 -41.80 4.89
CA ILE A 332 57.16 -41.29 5.27
C ILE A 332 57.29 -39.86 4.78
N SER A 333 57.82 -38.96 5.62
CA SER A 333 58.21 -37.60 5.21
C SER A 333 59.48 -37.69 4.38
N ASP A 334 59.46 -37.20 3.14
CA ASP A 334 60.61 -37.24 2.22
C ASP A 334 61.56 -36.06 2.49
N ASP A 335 61.02 -34.85 2.65
CA ASP A 335 61.79 -33.60 2.78
C ASP A 335 61.16 -32.55 3.72
N ASN A 336 60.36 -32.97 4.70
CA ASN A 336 59.52 -32.12 5.57
C ASN A 336 58.42 -31.32 4.85
N THR A 337 58.32 -31.40 3.52
CA THR A 337 57.28 -30.72 2.74
C THR A 337 56.40 -31.69 1.94
N SER A 338 56.87 -32.92 1.75
CA SER A 338 56.18 -33.97 1.02
C SER A 338 56.18 -35.30 1.77
N TYR A 339 55.14 -36.10 1.50
CA TYR A 339 54.97 -37.42 2.09
C TYR A 339 54.82 -38.47 0.99
N ILE A 340 55.54 -39.58 1.13
CA ILE A 340 55.51 -40.70 0.21
C ILE A 340 54.97 -41.96 0.88
N CYS A 341 54.17 -42.72 0.13
CA CYS A 341 53.71 -44.03 0.56
C CYS A 341 54.83 -45.07 0.29
N SER A 342 55.15 -45.88 1.30
CA SER A 342 56.19 -46.91 1.24
C SER A 342 55.62 -48.29 1.62
N VAL A 343 56.14 -49.35 0.97
CA VAL A 343 55.71 -50.77 1.08
C VAL A 343 56.31 -51.47 2.30
#